data_AF-A0AAD2FPJ7-F1
#
_entry.id   AF-A0AAD2FPJ7-F1
#
_cell.length_a   1.000
_cell.length_b   1.000
_cell.length_c   1.000
_cell.angle_alpha   90.00
_cell.angle_beta   90.00
_cell.angle_gamma   90.00
#
_symmetry.space_group_name_H-M   'P 1'
#
loop_
_entity.id
_entity.type
_entity.pdbx_description
1 polymer ?
#
loop_
_entity_poly.entity_id
_entity_poly.type
_entity_poly.pdbx_seq_one_letter_code
_entity_poly.pdbx_strand_id
1 'polypeptide(L)'
;MKTFLLSIIVVLSAITVSARLAPPKERELLRLPGTNRSACELIHQEDLPEECTCREPDAYGLVIECLKPFDSLYLNDTIGMKINLDPCNPDGSSLSLDVTEAEHNVDITIVGVKAGEQQNFPIPGLSVIVPTIGHLGVDVAVLIYGNPDRLSVKVGLNACMAAGPQHQYCASGIPGLSRVLPWYVLKGTYAFGDFCNSTNATSSLPALPLSDDIDAVAKFQ
;
A
#
# COMPACT_ATOMS: atom_id res chain seq x y z
N MET A 1 -33.96 69.04 -25.58
CA MET A 1 -34.55 68.17 -24.53
C MET A 1 -33.63 68.17 -23.32
N LYS A 2 -34.16 68.60 -22.17
CA LYS A 2 -33.79 68.30 -20.77
C LYS A 2 -32.32 68.36 -20.31
N THR A 3 -32.06 69.47 -19.64
CA THR A 3 -31.30 69.77 -18.42
C THR A 3 -31.17 68.68 -17.33
N PHE A 4 -30.11 68.85 -16.50
CA PHE A 4 -29.82 68.31 -15.14
C PHE A 4 -29.46 66.80 -15.07
N LEU A 5 -28.47 66.30 -14.30
CA LEU A 5 -27.93 66.69 -12.99
C LEU A 5 -26.49 66.13 -12.82
N LEU A 6 -25.62 66.92 -12.18
CA LEU A 6 -24.42 66.47 -11.47
C LEU A 6 -24.80 65.51 -10.34
N SER A 7 -24.02 64.45 -10.12
CA SER A 7 -23.77 63.90 -8.78
C SER A 7 -22.43 63.16 -8.74
N ILE A 8 -21.49 63.76 -8.02
CA ILE A 8 -20.23 63.19 -7.58
C ILE A 8 -20.54 62.31 -6.36
N ILE A 9 -20.14 61.04 -6.38
CA ILE A 9 -19.94 60.24 -5.16
C ILE A 9 -18.55 59.62 -5.26
N VAL A 10 -17.60 60.28 -4.58
CA VAL A 10 -16.38 59.67 -4.04
C VAL A 10 -16.80 58.92 -2.77
N VAL A 11 -16.29 57.70 -2.53
CA VAL A 11 -15.79 57.22 -1.21
C VAL A 11 -15.59 55.69 -1.14
N LEU A 12 -14.35 55.33 -0.78
CA LEU A 12 -13.84 54.22 0.05
C LEU A 12 -13.86 52.75 -0.42
N SER A 13 -12.66 52.30 -0.82
CA SER A 13 -11.87 51.20 -0.22
C SER A 13 -12.58 50.02 0.47
N ALA A 14 -12.35 48.83 -0.07
CA ALA A 14 -12.04 47.63 0.71
C ALA A 14 -11.13 46.70 -0.10
N ILE A 15 -9.83 46.71 0.25
CA ILE A 15 -8.85 45.71 -0.18
C ILE A 15 -9.14 44.46 0.65
N THR A 16 -9.77 43.45 0.06
CA THR A 16 -9.87 42.13 0.68
C THR A 16 -8.56 41.38 0.48
N VAL A 17 -7.71 41.46 1.50
CA VAL A 17 -6.57 40.57 1.70
C VAL A 17 -7.11 39.15 1.87
N SER A 18 -7.02 38.32 0.83
CA SER A 18 -7.20 36.88 0.99
C SER A 18 -5.97 36.31 1.71
N ALA A 19 -6.24 35.74 2.88
CA ALA A 19 -5.26 35.14 3.78
C ALA A 19 -4.45 34.04 3.09
N ARG A 20 -3.12 34.17 3.10
CA ARG A 20 -2.20 33.04 2.97
C ARG A 20 -2.26 32.26 4.27
N LEU A 21 -2.93 31.11 4.26
CA LEU A 21 -2.67 30.03 5.22
C LEU A 21 -1.74 29.05 4.50
N ALA A 22 -0.44 29.18 4.79
CA ALA A 22 0.53 28.16 4.44
C ALA A 22 0.21 26.88 5.24
N PRO A 23 0.32 25.69 4.63
CA PRO A 23 0.16 24.44 5.38
C PRO A 23 1.24 24.35 6.48
N PRO A 24 0.91 23.77 7.65
CA PRO A 24 1.87 23.57 8.71
C PRO A 24 3.02 22.69 8.18
N LYS A 25 4.23 23.25 8.25
CA LYS A 25 5.50 22.60 7.93
C LYS A 25 5.70 21.46 8.94
N GLU A 26 5.26 20.28 8.55
CA GLU A 26 5.41 19.07 9.34
C GLU A 26 6.90 18.76 9.54
N ARG A 27 7.20 18.32 10.74
CA ARG A 27 8.55 18.18 11.30
C ARG A 27 9.34 17.18 10.47
N GLU A 28 10.36 17.69 9.79
CA GLU A 28 11.46 16.90 9.27
C GLU A 28 12.24 16.33 10.46
N LEU A 29 11.81 15.17 10.95
CA LEU A 29 12.54 14.40 11.94
C LEU A 29 13.80 13.85 11.26
N LEU A 30 14.95 14.29 11.77
CA LEU A 30 16.30 13.92 11.36
C LEU A 30 16.43 12.47 10.85
N ARG A 31 16.66 12.31 9.55
CA ARG A 31 17.28 11.10 8.98
C ARG A 31 18.77 11.12 9.37
N LEU A 32 19.14 10.34 10.39
CA LEU A 32 20.54 10.08 10.74
C LEU A 32 21.19 9.17 9.69
N PRO A 33 22.46 9.43 9.28
CA PRO A 33 23.13 8.68 8.23
C PRO A 33 23.74 7.40 8.79
N GLY A 34 23.06 6.28 8.50
CA GLY A 34 23.53 4.92 8.75
C GLY A 34 22.55 3.95 8.09
N THR A 35 22.63 3.82 6.76
CA THR A 35 21.84 2.89 5.93
C THR A 35 20.40 2.62 6.39
N ASN A 36 19.63 3.69 6.65
CA ASN A 36 18.19 3.65 6.88
C ASN A 36 17.47 3.63 5.53
N ARG A 37 17.45 2.48 4.85
CA ARG A 37 16.56 2.31 3.70
C ARG A 37 15.13 2.13 4.20
N SER A 38 14.21 2.78 3.52
CA SER A 38 12.77 2.60 3.80
C SER A 38 12.33 1.19 3.36
N ALA A 39 11.29 0.62 3.97
CA ALA A 39 10.75 -0.68 3.55
C ALA A 39 10.31 -0.66 2.08
N CYS A 40 9.74 0.45 1.61
CA CYS A 40 9.40 0.67 0.21
C CYS A 40 10.63 0.77 -0.70
N GLU A 41 11.77 1.28 -0.22
CA GLU A 41 13.03 1.26 -0.99
C GLU A 41 13.64 -0.14 -1.11
N LEU A 42 13.30 -1.05 -0.19
CA LEU A 42 13.69 -2.47 -0.26
C LEU A 42 12.86 -3.25 -1.28
N ILE A 43 11.67 -2.76 -1.64
CA ILE A 43 10.90 -3.27 -2.75
C ILE A 43 11.36 -2.52 -3.99
N HIS A 44 12.01 -3.21 -4.92
CA HIS A 44 12.47 -2.55 -6.12
C HIS A 44 11.28 -2.05 -6.95
N GLN A 45 11.42 -0.89 -7.58
CA GLN A 45 10.31 -0.26 -8.29
C GLN A 45 9.85 -1.10 -9.49
N GLU A 46 10.75 -1.90 -10.07
CA GLU A 46 10.44 -2.87 -11.12
C GLU A 46 9.57 -4.06 -10.66
N ASP A 47 9.50 -4.32 -9.34
CA ASP A 47 8.69 -5.39 -8.77
C ASP A 47 7.25 -4.94 -8.48
N LEU A 48 6.96 -3.65 -8.67
CA LEU A 48 5.66 -3.02 -8.52
C LEU A 48 5.14 -2.51 -9.87
N PRO A 49 3.86 -2.76 -10.21
CA PRO A 49 3.23 -2.11 -11.35
C PRO A 49 3.19 -0.57 -11.21
N GLU A 50 3.16 0.14 -12.33
CA GLU A 50 3.15 1.62 -12.36
C GLU A 50 1.91 2.23 -11.69
N GLU A 51 0.79 1.49 -11.69
CA GLU A 51 -0.45 1.85 -11.01
C GLU A 51 -0.43 1.69 -9.48
N CYS A 52 0.67 1.18 -8.92
CA CYS A 52 0.81 0.90 -7.50
C CYS A 52 1.60 1.98 -6.77
N THR A 53 1.19 2.27 -5.53
CA THR A 53 1.91 3.16 -4.62
C THR A 53 2.31 2.41 -3.36
N CYS A 54 3.57 2.55 -2.95
CA CYS A 54 4.08 2.00 -1.70
C CYS A 54 4.16 3.11 -0.65
N ARG A 55 3.71 2.83 0.57
CA ARG A 55 3.75 3.73 1.72
C ARG A 55 4.10 2.98 3.00
N GLU A 56 4.66 3.70 3.96
CA GLU A 56 5.01 3.20 5.30
C GLU A 56 4.18 3.97 6.33
N PRO A 57 2.97 3.49 6.68
CA PRO A 57 2.11 4.18 7.64
C PRO A 57 2.64 4.11 9.08
N ASP A 58 3.48 3.11 9.37
CA ASP A 58 4.06 2.88 10.68
C ASP A 58 5.51 2.39 10.56
N ALA A 59 6.16 2.13 11.69
CA ALA A 59 7.59 1.85 11.74
C ALA A 59 8.01 0.48 11.18
N TYR A 60 7.05 -0.44 10.99
CA TYR A 60 7.31 -1.82 10.56
C TYR A 60 6.44 -2.26 9.39
N GLY A 61 5.26 -1.65 9.24
CA GLY A 61 4.25 -1.94 8.25
C GLY A 61 4.52 -1.24 6.93
N LEU A 62 4.25 -1.98 5.86
CA LEU A 62 4.33 -1.53 4.49
C LEU A 62 2.97 -1.73 3.83
N VAL A 63 2.48 -0.67 3.17
CA VAL A 63 1.21 -0.67 2.47
C VAL A 63 1.44 -0.43 0.98
N ILE A 64 1.02 -1.37 0.15
CA ILE A 64 0.99 -1.24 -1.30
C ILE A 64 -0.46 -1.13 -1.74
N GLU A 65 -0.83 0.01 -2.30
CA GLU A 65 -2.17 0.28 -2.84
C GLU A 65 -2.08 0.41 -4.35
N CYS A 66 -2.85 -0.42 -5.06
CA CYS A 66 -2.95 -0.43 -6.51
C CYS A 66 -4.40 -0.29 -6.94
N LEU A 67 -4.61 0.47 -8.01
CA LEU A 67 -5.92 0.57 -8.65
C LEU A 67 -5.75 0.36 -10.16
N LYS A 68 -6.20 -0.81 -10.64
CA LYS A 68 -6.01 -1.25 -12.03
C LYS A 68 -7.34 -1.25 -12.77
N PRO A 69 -7.55 -0.36 -13.75
CA PRO A 69 -8.59 -0.56 -14.75
C PRO A 69 -8.13 -1.63 -15.75
N PHE A 70 -8.92 -2.68 -15.90
CA PHE A 70 -8.81 -3.66 -16.96
C PHE A 70 -9.77 -3.27 -18.08
N ASP A 71 -9.25 -2.96 -19.26
CA ASP A 71 -10.03 -2.67 -20.46
C ASP A 71 -9.68 -3.72 -21.53
N SER A 72 -10.31 -4.88 -21.42
CA SER A 72 -10.09 -5.99 -22.34
C SER A 72 -11.39 -6.72 -22.67
N LEU A 73 -11.39 -7.45 -23.78
CA LEU A 73 -12.52 -8.30 -24.18
C LEU A 73 -12.85 -9.41 -23.17
N TYR A 74 -11.91 -9.73 -22.28
CA TYR A 74 -12.02 -10.84 -21.34
C TYR A 74 -12.45 -10.37 -19.94
N LEU A 75 -12.02 -9.18 -19.56
CA LEU A 75 -12.23 -8.54 -18.26
C LEU A 75 -12.30 -7.02 -18.49
N ASN A 76 -13.45 -6.43 -18.18
CA ASN A 76 -13.71 -5.00 -18.27
C ASN A 76 -14.20 -4.50 -16.90
N ASP A 77 -13.27 -4.23 -15.99
CA ASP A 77 -13.56 -3.90 -14.59
C ASP A 77 -12.38 -3.13 -13.97
N THR A 78 -12.61 -2.40 -12.88
CA THR A 78 -11.57 -1.75 -12.09
C THR A 78 -11.37 -2.45 -10.75
N ILE A 79 -10.18 -2.99 -10.55
CA ILE A 79 -9.83 -3.76 -9.35
C ILE A 79 -8.81 -2.99 -8.53
N GLY A 80 -9.16 -2.77 -7.25
CA GLY A 80 -8.28 -2.27 -6.22
C GLY A 80 -7.68 -3.42 -5.42
N MET A 81 -6.38 -3.34 -5.15
CA MET A 81 -5.69 -4.25 -4.25
C MET A 81 -4.86 -3.44 -3.27
N LYS A 82 -5.06 -3.69 -1.98
CA LYS A 82 -4.30 -3.09 -0.90
C LYS A 82 -3.62 -4.18 -0.09
N ILE A 83 -2.31 -4.27 -0.20
CA ILE A 83 -1.48 -5.19 0.58
C ILE A 83 -0.96 -4.46 1.81
N ASN A 84 -1.19 -5.03 2.99
CA ASN A 84 -0.56 -4.63 4.23
C ASN A 84 0.43 -5.74 4.62
N LEU A 85 1.73 -5.48 4.46
CA LEU A 85 2.80 -6.40 4.78
C LEU A 85 3.46 -5.97 6.09
N ASP A 86 3.54 -6.90 7.05
CA ASP A 86 4.30 -6.73 8.29
C ASP A 86 5.44 -7.76 8.29
N PRO A 87 6.62 -7.41 7.75
CA PRO A 87 7.77 -8.30 7.72
C PRO A 87 8.36 -8.55 9.11
N CYS A 88 8.16 -7.64 10.08
CA CYS A 88 8.81 -7.65 11.38
C CYS A 88 7.93 -8.18 12.52
N ASN A 89 6.78 -8.76 12.18
CA ASN A 89 5.83 -9.32 13.13
C ASN A 89 6.50 -10.38 14.06
N PRO A 90 6.31 -10.31 15.39
CA PRO A 90 6.91 -11.25 16.33
C PRO A 90 6.44 -12.71 16.14
N ASP A 91 5.25 -12.92 15.58
CA ASP A 91 4.68 -14.25 15.29
C ASP A 91 5.09 -14.77 13.89
N GLY A 92 6.00 -14.07 13.21
CA GLY A 92 6.47 -14.34 11.86
C GLY A 92 5.83 -13.43 10.81
N SER A 93 6.57 -13.12 9.74
CA SER A 93 6.14 -12.19 8.69
C SER A 93 4.72 -12.51 8.20
N SER A 94 3.87 -11.48 8.21
CA SER A 94 2.44 -11.61 7.93
C SER A 94 2.00 -10.68 6.83
N LEU A 95 0.96 -11.09 6.10
CA LEU A 95 0.37 -10.30 5.03
C LEU A 95 -1.14 -10.28 5.18
N SER A 96 -1.72 -9.09 5.06
CA SER A 96 -3.16 -8.91 4.86
C SER A 96 -3.40 -8.23 3.52
N LEU A 97 -4.53 -8.53 2.90
CA LEU A 97 -4.88 -8.03 1.59
C LEU A 97 -6.34 -7.62 1.59
N ASP A 98 -6.62 -6.38 1.20
CA ASP A 98 -7.96 -5.92 0.88
C ASP A 98 -8.11 -5.89 -0.64
N VAL A 99 -9.18 -6.49 -1.15
CA VAL A 99 -9.54 -6.48 -2.55
C VAL A 99 -10.86 -5.77 -2.72
N THR A 100 -10.82 -4.69 -3.49
CA THR A 100 -11.98 -3.90 -3.84
C THR A 100 -12.25 -3.98 -5.33
N GLU A 101 -13.52 -4.00 -5.70
CA GLU A 101 -13.94 -3.95 -7.09
C GLU A 101 -15.06 -2.91 -7.24
N ALA A 102 -14.97 -2.11 -8.30
CA ALA A 102 -15.68 -0.84 -8.38
C ALA A 102 -17.15 -0.95 -8.82
N GLU A 103 -17.51 -1.93 -9.65
CA GLU A 103 -18.85 -2.08 -10.24
C GLU A 103 -19.78 -3.00 -9.45
N HIS A 104 -19.25 -4.07 -8.83
CA HIS A 104 -20.00 -5.09 -8.10
C HIS A 104 -19.94 -4.92 -6.57
N ASN A 105 -19.31 -3.83 -6.07
CA ASN A 105 -19.22 -3.47 -4.66
C ASN A 105 -18.67 -4.63 -3.80
N VAL A 106 -17.66 -5.32 -4.33
CA VAL A 106 -16.94 -6.36 -3.60
C VAL A 106 -15.85 -5.68 -2.76
N ASP A 107 -15.85 -5.97 -1.47
CA ASP A 107 -14.80 -5.59 -0.53
C ASP A 107 -14.46 -6.80 0.33
N ILE A 108 -13.28 -7.38 0.11
CA ILE A 108 -12.85 -8.61 0.77
C ILE A 108 -11.51 -8.35 1.43
N THR A 109 -11.50 -8.45 2.76
CA THR A 109 -10.29 -8.44 3.57
C THR A 109 -9.86 -9.87 3.86
N ILE A 110 -8.69 -10.24 3.34
CA ILE A 110 -7.98 -11.48 3.64
C ILE A 110 -6.91 -11.12 4.68
N VAL A 111 -7.05 -11.65 5.90
CA VAL A 111 -6.13 -11.33 7.02
C VAL A 111 -5.22 -12.49 7.36
N GLY A 112 -4.02 -12.16 7.85
CA GLY A 112 -3.16 -13.11 8.55
C GLY A 112 -2.63 -14.24 7.67
N VAL A 113 -2.35 -13.95 6.39
CA VAL A 113 -1.68 -14.91 5.51
C VAL A 113 -0.25 -15.10 6.01
N LYS A 114 0.02 -16.29 6.54
CA LYS A 114 1.33 -16.69 7.09
C LYS A 114 2.18 -17.39 6.05
N ALA A 115 3.49 -17.42 6.30
CA ALA A 115 4.46 -18.14 5.49
C ALA A 115 4.05 -19.60 5.28
N GLY A 116 4.01 -20.07 4.03
CA GLY A 116 3.55 -21.41 3.69
C GLY A 116 3.28 -21.63 2.21
N GLU A 117 2.26 -22.43 1.92
CA GLU A 117 1.81 -22.74 0.55
C GLU A 117 1.03 -21.58 -0.08
N GLN A 118 0.93 -21.60 -1.40
CA GLN A 118 0.13 -20.62 -2.14
C GLN A 118 -1.35 -20.81 -1.80
N GLN A 119 -2.00 -19.73 -1.37
CA GLN A 119 -3.42 -19.69 -1.08
C GLN A 119 -4.14 -18.94 -2.20
N ASN A 120 -5.25 -19.51 -2.68
CA ASN A 120 -6.09 -18.89 -3.69
C ASN A 120 -7.44 -18.54 -3.06
N PHE A 121 -7.86 -17.29 -3.16
CA PHE A 121 -9.12 -16.78 -2.61
C PHE A 121 -10.00 -16.31 -3.76
N PRO A 122 -11.15 -16.97 -4.02
CA PRO A 122 -12.04 -16.57 -5.10
C PRO A 122 -12.69 -15.22 -4.81
N ILE A 123 -12.74 -14.35 -5.81
CA ILE A 123 -13.47 -13.07 -5.76
C ILE A 123 -14.91 -13.35 -6.24
N PRO A 124 -15.92 -13.28 -5.36
CA PRO A 124 -17.31 -13.50 -5.73
C PRO A 124 -17.77 -12.50 -6.79
N GLY A 125 -18.51 -12.97 -7.79
CA GLY A 125 -19.05 -12.13 -8.86
C GLY A 125 -18.05 -11.77 -9.95
N LEU A 126 -16.75 -11.87 -9.69
CA LEU A 126 -15.71 -11.58 -10.68
C LEU A 126 -15.37 -12.81 -11.52
N SER A 127 -15.54 -12.70 -12.83
CA SER A 127 -15.21 -13.76 -13.77
C SER A 127 -14.70 -13.22 -15.09
N VAL A 128 -13.90 -14.03 -15.77
CA VAL A 128 -13.35 -13.75 -17.09
C VAL A 128 -14.09 -14.58 -18.12
N ILE A 129 -14.50 -13.95 -19.23
CA ILE A 129 -15.19 -14.64 -20.32
C ILE A 129 -14.18 -15.03 -21.38
N VAL A 130 -13.94 -16.32 -21.55
CA VAL A 130 -13.05 -16.84 -22.59
C VAL A 130 -13.89 -17.44 -23.72
N PRO A 131 -13.78 -16.93 -24.96
CA PRO A 131 -14.46 -17.53 -26.11
C PRO A 131 -14.16 -19.02 -26.21
N THR A 132 -15.17 -19.82 -26.53
CA THR A 132 -15.12 -21.31 -26.63
C THR A 132 -14.90 -22.09 -25.32
N ILE A 133 -14.34 -21.49 -24.27
CA ILE A 133 -14.05 -22.17 -23.00
C ILE A 133 -15.14 -21.88 -21.95
N GLY A 134 -15.69 -20.67 -21.93
CA GLY A 134 -16.71 -20.24 -20.98
C GLY A 134 -16.18 -19.26 -19.93
N HIS A 135 -16.75 -19.30 -18.72
CA HIS A 135 -16.41 -18.39 -17.64
C HIS A 135 -15.35 -18.99 -16.72
N LEU A 136 -14.29 -18.23 -16.44
CA LEU A 136 -13.28 -18.58 -15.43
C LEU A 136 -13.46 -17.66 -14.22
N GLY A 137 -13.51 -18.23 -13.02
CA GLY A 137 -13.48 -17.43 -11.79
C GLY A 137 -12.13 -16.73 -11.63
N VAL A 138 -12.15 -15.51 -11.10
CA VAL A 138 -10.92 -14.80 -10.73
C VAL A 138 -10.62 -15.06 -9.26
N ASP A 139 -9.39 -15.49 -9.01
CA ASP A 139 -8.86 -15.73 -7.69
C ASP A 139 -7.73 -14.73 -7.40
N VAL A 140 -7.69 -14.28 -6.16
CA VAL A 140 -6.48 -13.72 -5.58
C VAL A 140 -5.54 -14.86 -5.23
N ALA A 141 -4.33 -14.84 -5.78
CA ALA A 141 -3.27 -15.75 -5.39
C ALA A 141 -2.28 -15.03 -4.47
N VAL A 142 -2.10 -15.56 -3.25
CA VAL A 142 -1.15 -15.07 -2.25
C VAL A 142 -0.17 -16.19 -1.90
N LEU A 143 1.12 -15.89 -2.00
CA LEU A 143 2.19 -16.75 -1.51
C LEU A 143 3.19 -15.89 -0.76
N ILE A 144 3.42 -16.23 0.49
CA ILE A 144 4.47 -15.68 1.34
C ILE A 144 5.27 -16.85 1.87
N TYR A 145 6.60 -16.80 1.79
CA TYR A 145 7.47 -17.81 2.37
C TYR A 145 8.84 -17.23 2.74
N GLY A 146 9.51 -17.87 3.70
CA GLY A 146 10.83 -17.46 4.18
C GLY A 146 10.77 -16.72 5.51
N ASN A 147 11.76 -15.86 5.75
CA ASN A 147 11.94 -15.09 6.97
C ASN A 147 12.31 -13.63 6.61
N PRO A 148 12.42 -12.69 7.56
CA PRO A 148 12.71 -11.29 7.25
C PRO A 148 14.00 -11.08 6.45
N ASP A 149 15.04 -11.91 6.64
CA ASP A 149 16.29 -11.81 5.87
C ASP A 149 16.13 -12.19 4.40
N ARG A 150 15.13 -13.03 4.09
CA ARG A 150 14.83 -13.50 2.73
C ARG A 150 13.36 -13.84 2.58
N LEU A 151 12.53 -12.80 2.53
CA LEU A 151 11.08 -12.92 2.45
C LEU A 151 10.66 -12.93 0.98
N SER A 152 10.07 -14.03 0.53
CA SER A 152 9.54 -14.13 -0.83
C SER A 152 8.04 -13.93 -0.80
N VAL A 153 7.58 -12.95 -1.59
CA VAL A 153 6.18 -12.54 -1.64
C VAL A 153 5.71 -12.55 -3.08
N LYS A 154 4.55 -13.16 -3.32
CA LYS A 154 3.86 -13.16 -4.61
C LYS A 154 2.38 -12.96 -4.36
N VAL A 155 1.88 -11.80 -4.75
CA VAL A 155 0.47 -11.42 -4.64
C VAL A 155 -0.01 -10.93 -5.99
N GLY A 156 -1.17 -11.43 -6.41
CA GLY A 156 -1.77 -11.00 -7.66
C GLY A 156 -3.11 -11.67 -7.93
N LEU A 157 -3.66 -11.36 -9.10
CA LEU A 157 -4.86 -11.97 -9.62
C LEU A 157 -4.51 -13.05 -10.64
N ASN A 158 -5.26 -14.14 -10.60
CA ASN A 158 -5.20 -15.18 -11.60
C ASN A 158 -6.61 -15.67 -11.89
N ALA A 159 -6.80 -16.35 -13.01
CA ALA A 159 -8.06 -17.02 -13.32
C ALA A 159 -7.76 -18.44 -13.74
N CYS A 160 -8.33 -19.42 -13.04
CA CYS A 160 -8.16 -20.83 -13.35
C CYS A 160 -9.51 -21.55 -13.30
N MET A 161 -9.63 -22.63 -14.06
CA MET A 161 -10.76 -23.53 -13.98
C MET A 161 -10.27 -24.98 -13.92
N ALA A 162 -11.01 -25.83 -13.21
CA ALA A 162 -10.75 -27.25 -13.21
C ALA A 162 -11.12 -27.87 -14.57
N ALA A 163 -10.20 -28.67 -15.10
CA ALA A 163 -10.30 -29.37 -16.39
C ALA A 163 -10.31 -30.88 -16.20
N GLY A 164 -10.93 -31.35 -15.11
CA GLY A 164 -10.92 -32.73 -14.66
C GLY A 164 -10.23 -32.91 -13.30
N PRO A 165 -9.97 -34.17 -12.87
CA PRO A 165 -9.54 -34.47 -11.50
C PRO A 165 -8.13 -33.96 -11.13
N GLN A 166 -7.27 -33.74 -12.13
CA GLN A 166 -5.85 -33.41 -11.95
C GLN A 166 -5.33 -32.33 -12.91
N HIS A 167 -6.20 -31.77 -13.74
CA HIS A 167 -5.82 -30.76 -14.72
C HIS A 167 -6.53 -29.46 -14.40
N GLN A 168 -5.78 -28.36 -14.43
CA GLN A 168 -6.30 -27.00 -14.29
C GLN A 168 -5.90 -26.21 -15.54
N TYR A 169 -6.86 -25.48 -16.11
CA TYR A 169 -6.59 -24.52 -17.18
C TYR A 169 -6.59 -23.12 -16.55
N CYS A 170 -5.44 -22.45 -16.63
CA CYS A 170 -5.25 -21.11 -16.11
C CYS A 170 -5.07 -20.09 -17.23
N ALA A 171 -5.37 -18.84 -16.92
CA ALA A 171 -5.24 -17.67 -17.78
C ALA A 171 -3.89 -17.59 -18.49
N SER A 172 -2.79 -17.94 -17.80
CA SER A 172 -1.44 -17.96 -18.36
C SER A 172 -1.29 -18.85 -19.60
N GLY A 173 -2.09 -19.90 -19.72
CA GLY A 173 -2.08 -20.83 -20.86
C GLY A 173 -3.07 -20.48 -21.97
N ILE A 174 -3.90 -19.45 -21.80
CA ILE A 174 -4.97 -19.10 -22.74
C ILE A 174 -4.51 -17.93 -23.62
N PRO A 175 -4.43 -18.10 -24.95
CA PRO A 175 -4.07 -17.03 -25.87
C PRO A 175 -5.00 -15.81 -25.71
N GLY A 176 -4.41 -14.62 -25.66
CA GLY A 176 -5.14 -13.36 -25.43
C GLY A 176 -5.29 -13.05 -23.94
N LEU A 177 -5.85 -13.99 -23.16
CA LEU A 177 -6.01 -13.82 -21.72
C LEU A 177 -4.67 -13.78 -20.97
N SER A 178 -3.64 -14.46 -21.47
CA SER A 178 -2.28 -14.43 -20.91
C SER A 178 -1.61 -13.05 -20.90
N ARG A 179 -2.18 -12.06 -21.62
CA ARG A 179 -1.73 -10.67 -21.62
C ARG A 179 -2.37 -9.82 -20.52
N VAL A 180 -3.46 -10.32 -19.95
CA VAL A 180 -4.26 -9.64 -18.91
C VAL A 180 -3.99 -10.30 -17.55
N LEU A 181 -3.98 -11.64 -17.51
CA LEU A 181 -3.77 -12.44 -16.31
C LEU A 181 -2.73 -13.54 -16.55
N PRO A 182 -1.92 -13.90 -15.53
CA PRO A 182 -1.94 -13.36 -14.16
C PRO A 182 -1.36 -11.95 -14.08
N TRP A 183 -2.02 -11.09 -13.30
CA TRP A 183 -1.52 -9.75 -12.96
C TRP A 183 -0.93 -9.81 -11.55
N TYR A 184 0.34 -9.42 -11.42
CA TYR A 184 1.03 -9.41 -10.13
C TYR A 184 1.11 -8.00 -9.59
N VAL A 185 0.63 -7.80 -8.37
CA VAL A 185 0.78 -6.55 -7.61
C VAL A 185 2.15 -6.47 -6.96
N LEU A 186 2.63 -7.60 -6.44
CA LEU A 186 3.93 -7.70 -5.81
C LEU A 186 4.50 -9.07 -6.10
N LYS A 187 5.71 -9.14 -6.64
CA LYS A 187 6.39 -10.42 -6.89
C LYS A 187 7.90 -10.29 -6.78
N GLY A 188 8.47 -10.79 -5.69
CA GLY A 188 9.91 -10.74 -5.50
C GLY A 188 10.38 -11.45 -4.25
N THR A 189 11.69 -11.34 -4.00
CA THR A 189 12.33 -11.78 -2.77
C THR A 189 13.09 -10.60 -2.19
N TYR A 190 12.78 -10.25 -0.94
CA TYR A 190 13.25 -9.04 -0.29
C TYR A 190 13.97 -9.38 1.02
N ALA A 191 14.90 -8.50 1.43
CA ALA A 191 15.66 -8.63 2.67
C ALA A 191 15.28 -7.48 3.62
N PHE A 192 14.32 -7.74 4.50
CA PHE A 192 13.85 -6.84 5.55
C PHE A 192 14.58 -7.04 6.89
N GLY A 193 15.50 -8.00 7.00
CA GLY A 193 16.20 -8.33 8.25
C GLY A 193 16.86 -7.12 8.91
N ASP A 194 17.64 -6.35 8.15
CA ASP A 194 18.29 -5.14 8.64
C ASP A 194 17.28 -4.06 9.04
N PHE A 195 16.20 -3.90 8.26
CA PHE A 195 15.11 -2.97 8.55
C PHE A 195 14.41 -3.33 9.89
N CYS A 196 14.12 -4.61 10.11
CA CYS A 196 13.52 -5.06 11.37
C CYS A 196 14.48 -4.88 12.57
N ASN A 197 15.78 -5.03 12.36
CA ASN A 197 16.78 -4.88 13.42
C ASN A 197 17.07 -3.41 13.77
N SER A 198 17.11 -2.51 12.79
CA SER A 198 17.36 -1.07 13.00
C SER A 198 16.25 -0.40 13.81
N THR A 199 15.01 -0.82 13.62
CA THR A 199 13.86 -0.23 14.32
C THR A 199 13.79 -0.73 15.78
N ASN A 200 14.22 -1.98 16.04
CA ASN A 200 14.38 -2.50 17.40
C ASN A 200 15.46 -1.75 18.22
N ALA A 201 16.54 -1.30 17.58
CA ALA A 201 17.61 -0.55 18.25
C ALA A 201 17.21 0.88 18.65
N THR A 202 16.20 1.46 17.99
CA THR A 202 15.72 2.83 18.28
C THR A 202 14.73 2.87 19.45
N SER A 203 14.12 1.73 19.79
CA SER A 203 13.27 1.54 20.99
C SER A 203 14.08 1.49 22.30
N SER A 204 15.39 1.20 22.21
CA SER A 204 16.29 1.10 23.37
C SER A 204 17.20 2.31 23.55
N LEU A 205 16.71 3.53 23.34
CA LEU A 205 17.42 4.72 23.85
C LEU A 205 17.37 4.66 25.39
N PRO A 206 18.50 4.45 26.10
CA PRO A 206 18.50 4.60 27.55
C PRO A 206 18.09 6.03 27.87
N ALA A 207 17.12 6.20 28.77
CA ALA A 207 16.88 7.47 29.41
C ALA A 207 18.23 8.00 29.92
N LEU A 208 18.74 9.06 29.28
CA LEU A 208 19.97 9.69 29.74
C LEU A 208 19.76 10.14 31.19
N PRO A 209 20.66 9.77 32.11
CA PRO A 209 20.61 10.31 33.46
C PRO A 209 20.90 11.81 33.37
N LEU A 210 19.90 12.63 33.70
CA LEU A 210 20.15 14.02 34.08
C LEU A 210 20.83 13.99 35.44
N SER A 211 22.16 14.06 35.46
CA SER A 211 22.93 14.44 36.64
C SER A 211 23.79 15.66 36.35
N ASP A 212 23.93 16.43 37.42
CA ASP A 212 24.90 17.49 37.70
C ASP A 212 24.49 18.90 37.25
N ASP A 213 24.48 19.95 38.07
CA ASP A 213 24.55 20.13 39.52
C ASP A 213 24.37 21.65 39.76
N ILE A 214 24.37 22.07 41.03
CA ILE A 214 24.63 23.41 41.60
C ILE A 214 23.48 23.98 42.45
N ASP A 215 23.62 23.67 43.74
CA ASP A 215 23.55 24.56 44.92
C ASP A 215 22.30 25.41 45.18
N ALA A 216 21.58 25.11 46.27
CA ALA A 216 21.84 25.74 47.57
C ALA A 216 20.70 25.49 48.57
N VAL A 217 21.07 24.88 49.71
CA VAL A 217 20.73 25.30 51.08
C VAL A 217 19.31 25.82 51.36
N ALA A 218 18.52 25.06 52.14
CA ALA A 218 18.02 25.53 53.44
C ALA A 218 17.32 24.43 54.26
N LYS A 219 17.78 24.31 55.51
CA LYS A 219 17.17 23.66 56.67
C LYS A 219 15.65 23.89 56.77
N PHE A 220 14.91 22.95 57.37
CA PHE A 220 14.51 22.97 58.80
C PHE A 220 13.51 21.83 59.10
N GLN A 221 13.85 21.08 60.17
CA GLN A 221 13.01 20.24 61.05
C GLN A 221 12.34 18.98 60.50
#